data_AF-A0A919A3B9-F1
#
_entry.id   AF-A0A919A3B9-F1
#
_cell.length_a   1.000
_cell.length_b   1.000
_cell.length_c   1.000
_cell.angle_alpha   90.00
_cell.angle_beta   90.00
_cell.angle_gamma   90.00
#
_symmetry.space_group_name_H-M   'P 1'
#
loop_
_entity.id
_entity.type
_entity.pdbx_description
1 polymer ?
#
loop_
_entity_poly.entity_id
_entity_poly.type
_entity_poly.pdbx_seq_one_letter_code
_entity_poly.pdbx_strand_id
1 'polypeptide(L)'
;MGTETDWVYRVDEPHGSAGWRPYSSDPERWRGRITTDDPAEDAKYAAALVATALVAEWKTNAAPDVQHVRILVWRGEEGPDADAVFTVEIRPEIDRG
;
A
#
# COMPACT_ATOMS: atom_id res chain seq x y z
N MET A 1 -5.19 3.26 -28.92
CA MET A 1 -5.44 3.92 -27.62
C MET A 1 -5.57 2.80 -26.62
N GLY A 2 -4.55 2.63 -25.77
CA GLY A 2 -4.53 1.57 -24.77
C GLY A 2 -5.63 1.80 -23.75
N THR A 3 -6.35 0.75 -23.39
CA THR A 3 -7.31 0.72 -22.28
C THR A 3 -6.60 0.61 -20.93
N GLU A 4 -5.27 0.74 -20.93
CA GLU A 4 -4.40 0.62 -19.78
C GLU A 4 -4.68 1.74 -18.77
N THR A 5 -4.76 1.35 -17.50
CA THR A 5 -4.85 2.24 -16.35
C THR A 5 -3.63 2.04 -15.48
N ASP A 6 -2.96 3.14 -15.19
CA ASP A 6 -1.86 3.18 -14.23
C ASP A 6 -2.40 3.45 -12.82
N TRP A 7 -2.02 2.59 -11.88
CA TRP A 7 -2.26 2.74 -10.45
C TRP A 7 -0.93 3.02 -9.75
N VAL A 8 -0.77 4.21 -9.22
CA VAL A 8 0.41 4.56 -8.42
C VAL A 8 0.11 4.26 -6.96
N TYR A 9 1.05 3.65 -6.25
CA TYR A 9 0.88 3.28 -4.85
C TYR A 9 2.03 3.76 -3.98
N ARG A 10 1.74 3.97 -2.70
CA ARG A 10 2.72 4.19 -1.63
C ARG A 10 2.25 3.48 -0.36
N VAL A 11 3.19 2.86 0.36
CA VAL A 11 2.94 2.28 1.68
C VAL A 11 3.55 3.19 2.74
N ASP A 12 2.77 3.51 3.76
CA ASP A 12 3.21 4.28 4.91
C ASP A 12 2.99 3.51 6.22
N GLU A 13 3.78 3.83 7.23
CA GLU A 13 3.66 3.35 8.61
C GLU A 13 3.37 4.52 9.57
N PRO A 14 2.71 4.27 10.73
CA PRO A 14 2.45 5.30 11.70
C PRO A 14 3.75 5.85 12.30
N HIS A 15 3.80 7.16 12.49
CA HIS A 15 4.92 7.88 13.09
C HIS A 15 4.49 8.74 14.27
N GLY A 16 3.78 8.12 15.23
CA GLY A 16 3.32 8.79 16.45
C GLY A 16 2.50 10.05 16.15
N SER A 17 2.80 11.16 16.85
CA SER A 17 2.10 12.43 16.67
C SER A 17 2.43 13.14 15.35
N ALA A 18 3.44 12.70 14.60
CA ALA A 18 3.78 13.24 13.29
C ALA A 18 2.90 12.67 12.17
N GLY A 19 1.99 11.74 12.48
CA GLY A 19 1.08 11.14 11.52
C GLY A 19 1.67 9.89 10.89
N TRP A 20 1.98 9.95 9.60
CA TRP A 20 2.42 8.81 8.79
C TRP A 20 3.75 9.12 8.10
N ARG A 21 4.58 8.10 7.89
CA ARG A 21 5.83 8.21 7.13
C ARG A 21 5.96 7.03 6.16
N PRO A 22 6.80 7.12 5.12
CA PRO A 22 7.02 6.00 4.21
C PRO A 22 7.47 4.74 4.96
N TYR A 23 6.91 3.60 4.57
CA TYR A 23 7.19 2.30 5.18
C TYR A 23 8.59 1.78 4.79
N SER A 24 9.25 1.12 5.74
CA SER A 24 10.61 0.55 5.61
C SER A 24 11.73 1.60 5.50
N SER A 25 12.97 1.15 5.73
CA SER A 25 14.19 1.94 5.47
C SER A 25 14.49 2.10 3.99
N ASP A 26 13.79 1.37 3.12
CA ASP A 26 13.85 1.48 1.65
C ASP A 26 12.45 1.81 1.09
N PRO A 27 12.01 3.08 1.16
CA PRO A 27 10.68 3.50 0.75
C PRO A 27 10.38 3.29 -0.74
N GLU A 28 11.40 3.37 -1.60
CA GLU A 28 11.25 3.23 -3.05
C GLU A 28 10.83 1.81 -3.44
N ARG A 29 11.07 0.82 -2.58
CA ARG A 29 10.56 -0.54 -2.76
C ARG A 29 9.05 -0.64 -2.55
N TRP A 30 8.50 0.23 -1.71
CA TRP A 30 7.09 0.24 -1.31
C TRP A 30 6.32 1.43 -1.89
N ARG A 31 6.85 1.98 -2.97
CA ARG A 31 6.28 3.05 -3.77
C ARG A 31 6.46 2.69 -5.25
N GLY A 32 5.40 2.71 -6.04
CA GLY A 32 5.52 2.23 -7.42
C GLY A 32 4.27 2.38 -8.26
N ARG A 33 4.27 1.74 -9.43
CA ARG A 33 3.18 1.75 -10.39
C ARG A 33 2.78 0.33 -10.79
N ILE A 34 1.48 0.10 -10.87
CA ILE A 34 0.86 -1.12 -11.40
C ILE A 34 0.02 -0.69 -12.61
N THR A 35 0.29 -1.26 -13.78
CA THR A 35 -0.46 -0.99 -15.02
C THR A 35 -1.37 -2.17 -15.31
N THR A 36 -2.66 -1.90 -15.54
CA THR A 36 -3.70 -2.91 -15.80
C THR A 36 -4.47 -2.55 -17.06
N ASP A 37 -4.85 -3.51 -17.89
CA ASP A 37 -5.70 -3.29 -19.08
C ASP A 37 -7.15 -3.76 -18.89
N ASP A 38 -7.42 -4.51 -17.82
CA ASP A 38 -8.74 -4.98 -17.41
C ASP A 38 -9.44 -3.92 -16.53
N PRO A 39 -10.64 -3.44 -16.89
CA PRO A 39 -11.41 -2.50 -16.07
C PRO A 39 -11.84 -3.06 -14.70
N ALA A 40 -11.84 -4.39 -14.50
CA ALA A 40 -12.09 -5.02 -13.21
C ALA A 40 -10.87 -4.96 -12.27
N GLU A 41 -9.66 -4.78 -12.82
CA GLU A 41 -8.42 -4.58 -12.06
C GLU A 41 -8.32 -3.12 -11.60
N ASP A 42 -9.20 -2.75 -10.66
CA ASP A 42 -9.35 -1.41 -10.11
C ASP A 42 -8.32 -1.06 -9.00
N ALA A 43 -8.49 0.10 -8.35
CA ALA A 43 -7.61 0.52 -7.26
C ALA A 43 -7.58 -0.47 -6.07
N LYS A 44 -8.65 -1.24 -5.84
CA LYS A 44 -8.67 -2.27 -4.79
C LYS A 44 -7.85 -3.47 -5.21
N TYR A 45 -7.90 -3.85 -6.49
CA TYR A 45 -7.03 -4.88 -7.03
C TYR A 45 -5.55 -4.49 -6.86
N ALA A 46 -5.18 -3.28 -7.27
CA ALA A 46 -3.82 -2.76 -7.06
C ALA A 46 -3.39 -2.79 -5.58
N ALA A 47 -4.26 -2.33 -4.67
CA ALA A 47 -3.99 -2.39 -3.23
C ALA A 47 -3.85 -3.83 -2.71
N ALA A 48 -4.65 -4.77 -3.22
CA ALA A 48 -4.58 -6.18 -2.84
C ALA A 48 -3.27 -6.84 -3.27
N LEU A 49 -2.74 -6.48 -4.45
CA LEU A 49 -1.41 -6.93 -4.89
C LEU A 49 -0.31 -6.45 -3.94
N VAL A 50 -0.34 -5.16 -3.58
CA VAL A 50 0.63 -4.58 -2.64
C VAL A 50 0.50 -5.21 -1.25
N ALA A 51 -0.73 -5.38 -0.74
CA ALA A 51 -0.98 -6.04 0.54
C ALA A 51 -0.47 -7.49 0.56
N THR A 52 -0.65 -8.22 -0.54
CA THR A 52 -0.15 -9.59 -0.68
C THR A 52 1.38 -9.63 -0.64
N ALA A 53 2.04 -8.69 -1.32
CA ALA A 53 3.49 -8.55 -1.28
C ALA A 53 4.02 -8.21 0.12
N LEU A 54 3.35 -7.32 0.86
CA LEU A 54 3.68 -6.99 2.25
C LEU A 54 3.60 -8.21 3.16
N VAL A 55 2.49 -8.95 3.08
CA VAL A 55 2.30 -10.17 3.88
C VAL A 55 3.34 -11.24 3.54
N ALA A 56 3.71 -11.36 2.26
CA ALA A 56 4.78 -12.27 1.85
C ALA A 56 6.13 -11.85 2.45
N GLU A 57 6.47 -10.56 2.43
CA GLU A 57 7.70 -10.05 3.04
C GLU A 57 7.75 -10.34 4.54
N TRP A 58 6.68 -10.02 5.29
CA TRP A 58 6.66 -10.25 6.73
C TRP A 58 6.89 -11.72 7.09
N LYS A 59 6.29 -12.64 6.33
CA LYS A 59 6.51 -14.09 6.46
C LYS A 59 7.96 -14.49 6.16
N THR A 60 8.58 -13.92 5.14
CA THR A 60 9.95 -14.26 4.74
C THR A 60 11.00 -13.75 5.73
N ASN A 61 10.82 -12.53 6.26
CA ASN A 61 11.82 -11.91 7.14
C ASN A 61 11.74 -12.40 8.59
N ALA A 62 10.92 -13.42 8.88
CA ALA A 62 10.60 -13.84 10.24
C ALA A 62 10.23 -12.66 11.16
N ALA A 63 9.63 -11.60 10.57
CA ALA A 63 9.11 -10.48 11.33
C ALA A 63 7.94 -11.03 12.15
N PRO A 64 8.04 -11.03 13.49
CA PRO A 64 7.16 -11.85 14.33
C PRO A 64 5.70 -11.40 14.29
N ASP A 65 5.41 -10.16 13.85
CA ASP A 65 4.07 -9.59 13.89
C ASP A 65 3.72 -8.80 12.62
N VAL A 66 2.44 -8.83 12.25
CA VAL A 66 1.84 -7.94 11.24
C VAL A 66 2.10 -6.49 11.64
N GLN A 67 2.69 -5.69 10.74
CA GLN A 67 2.96 -4.29 11.03
C GLN A 67 1.75 -3.42 10.70
N HIS A 68 1.58 -2.33 11.46
CA HIS A 68 0.56 -1.32 11.15
C HIS A 68 1.04 -0.51 9.95
N VAL A 69 0.36 -0.66 8.81
CA VAL A 69 0.66 0.09 7.59
C VAL A 69 -0.62 0.55 6.92
N ARG A 70 -0.52 1.59 6.09
CA ARG A 70 -1.55 1.95 5.12
C ARG A 70 -0.99 1.91 3.71
N ILE A 71 -1.81 1.50 2.77
CA ILE A 71 -1.51 1.50 1.33
C ILE A 71 -2.42 2.56 0.72
N LEU A 72 -1.81 3.58 0.12
CA LEU A 72 -2.52 4.60 -0.65
C LEU A 72 -2.39 4.27 -2.14
N VAL A 73 -3.48 4.45 -2.88
CA VAL A 73 -3.51 4.22 -4.33
C VAL A 73 -4.10 5.44 -5.03
N TRP A 74 -3.40 5.94 -6.04
CA TRP A 74 -3.82 7.01 -6.94
C TRP A 74 -3.95 6.48 -8.37
N ARG A 75 -4.76 7.16 -9.18
CA ARG A 75 -4.84 6.90 -10.62
C ARG A 75 -3.82 7.78 -11.36
N GLY A 76 -2.92 7.17 -12.12
CA GLY A 76 -1.94 7.83 -12.99
C GLY A 76 -0.68 8.33 -12.28
N GLU A 77 -0.84 9.27 -11.35
CA GLU A 77 0.27 9.93 -10.65
C GLU A 77 0.01 9.97 -9.15
N GLU A 78 1.08 9.96 -8.35
CA GLU A 78 0.97 10.16 -6.90
C GLU A 78 0.61 11.61 -6.59
N GLY A 79 -0.38 11.79 -5.72
CA GLY A 79 -0.79 13.08 -5.21
C GLY A 79 -0.78 13.14 -3.68
N PRO A 80 -1.38 14.20 -3.11
CA PRO A 80 -1.71 14.25 -1.69
C PRO A 80 -2.49 13.01 -1.22
N ASP A 81 -2.35 12.65 0.06
CA ASP A 81 -3.09 11.54 0.67
C ASP A 81 -4.61 11.66 0.49
N ALA A 82 -5.14 12.89 0.53
CA ALA A 82 -6.57 13.18 0.36
C ALA A 82 -7.08 12.88 -1.06
N ASP A 83 -6.19 12.82 -2.05
CA ASP A 83 -6.51 12.55 -3.44
C ASP A 83 -6.34 11.07 -3.79
N ALA A 84 -5.93 10.23 -2.83
CA ALA A 84 -5.87 8.79 -3.02
C ALA A 84 -7.29 8.25 -3.29
N VAL A 85 -7.47 7.57 -4.42
CA VAL A 85 -8.77 7.00 -4.83
C VAL A 85 -9.14 5.78 -4.00
N PHE A 86 -8.17 5.16 -3.35
CA PHE A 86 -8.37 4.07 -2.41
C PHE A 86 -7.28 4.08 -1.34
N THR A 87 -7.66 3.74 -0.10
CA THR A 87 -6.73 3.53 1.01
C THR A 87 -7.15 2.28 1.76
N VAL A 88 -6.20 1.41 2.05
CA VAL A 88 -6.39 0.27 2.97
C VAL A 88 -5.40 0.38 4.11
N GLU A 89 -5.89 0.14 5.32
CA GLU A 89 -5.07 0.12 6.54
C GLU A 89 -5.02 -1.32 7.05
N ILE A 90 -3.81 -1.87 7.14
CA ILE A 90 -3.53 -3.18 7.72
C ILE A 90 -3.05 -2.94 9.14
N ARG A 91 -3.69 -3.56 10.12
CA ARG A 91 -3.34 -3.45 11.54
C ARG A 91 -3.07 -4.83 12.13
N PRO A 92 -2.09 -4.97 13.03
CA PRO A 92 -2.04 -6.12 13.91
C PRO A 92 -3.31 -6.18 14.75
N GLU A 93 -3.82 -7.38 14.96
CA GLU A 93 -4.81 -7.62 16.00
C GLU A 93 -4.12 -7.45 17.34
N ILE A 94 -4.45 -6.38 18.06
CA ILE A 94 -4.02 -6.21 19.45
C ILE A 94 -5.06 -6.92 20.29
N ASP A 95 -4.77 -8.16 20.68
CA ASP A 95 -5.53 -8.84 21.70
C ASP A 95 -5.33 -8.06 23.01
N ARG A 96 -6.34 -7.29 23.42
CA ARG A 96 -6.34 -6.64 24.74
C ARG A 96 -6.68 -7.72 25.76
N GLY A 97 -5.65 -8.40 26.25
CA GLY A 97 -5.72 -9.27 27.44
C GLY A 97 -6.16 -8.51 28.69
#